data_AF-A0A2I2MA78-F1
#
_entry.id   AF-A0A2I2MA78-F1
#
_cell.length_a   1.000
_cell.length_b   1.000
_cell.length_c   1.000
_cell.angle_alpha   90.00
_cell.angle_beta   90.00
_cell.angle_gamma   90.00
#
_symmetry.space_group_name_H-M   'P 1'
#
loop_
_entity.id
_entity.type
_entity.pdbx_description
1 polymer ?
#
loop_
_entity_poly.entity_id
_entity_poly.type
_entity_poly.pdbx_seq_one_letter_code
_entity_poly.pdbx_strand_id
1 'polypeptide(L)'
;MKIEIITPKPYFKIAMQVSHRRFHDTRKKLWEIGEDIDESQEIRQGYVSEKLDYEGDLESIRIYNCKETAEYIKIIKKEFGVEQDIPKGMDIVFSVL
;
A
#
# COMPACT_ATOMS: atom_id res chain seq x y z
N MET A 1 -24.81 -22.19 3.82
CA MET A 1 -24.50 -20.79 3.47
C MET A 1 -23.76 -20.18 4.65
N LYS A 2 -22.49 -19.80 4.48
CA LYS A 2 -21.69 -19.22 5.57
C LYS A 2 -21.71 -17.71 5.36
N ILE A 3 -22.26 -16.97 6.32
CA ILE A 3 -22.28 -15.51 6.28
C ILE A 3 -20.99 -15.05 6.97
N GLU A 4 -20.13 -14.37 6.23
CA GLU A 4 -18.93 -13.75 6.76
C GLU A 4 -19.19 -12.25 6.94
N ILE A 5 -19.02 -11.76 8.16
CA ILE A 5 -19.15 -10.34 8.46
C ILE A 5 -17.78 -9.70 8.17
N ILE A 6 -17.69 -8.99 7.05
CA ILE A 6 -16.48 -8.25 6.67
C ILE A 6 -16.55 -6.87 7.33
N THR A 7 -15.80 -6.68 8.41
CA THR A 7 -15.64 -5.36 9.05
C THR A 7 -14.59 -4.56 8.29
N PRO A 8 -14.84 -3.28 7.94
CA PRO A 8 -13.84 -2.45 7.27
C PRO A 8 -12.60 -2.32 8.16
N LYS A 9 -11.43 -2.72 7.63
CA LYS A 9 -10.16 -2.60 8.33
C LYS A 9 -9.68 -1.15 8.26
N PRO A 10 -9.38 -0.50 9.41
CA PRO A 10 -8.89 0.88 9.41
C PRO A 10 -7.54 0.96 8.71
N TYR A 11 -7.27 2.12 8.10
CA TYR A 11 -6.04 2.37 7.39
C TYR A 11 -5.53 3.79 7.60
N PHE A 12 -4.21 3.93 7.56
CA PHE A 12 -3.50 5.20 7.53
C PHE A 12 -3.35 5.63 6.07
N LYS A 13 -3.98 6.74 5.70
CA LYS A 13 -4.02 7.23 4.32
C LYS A 13 -2.89 8.21 4.04
N ILE A 14 -2.13 7.96 2.98
CA ILE A 14 -1.19 8.89 2.37
C ILE A 14 -1.84 9.39 1.08
N ALA A 15 -2.45 10.57 1.13
CA ALA A 15 -3.12 11.18 0.00
C ALA A 15 -2.11 11.95 -0.87
N MET A 16 -2.00 11.57 -2.13
CA MET A 16 -1.00 12.06 -3.08
C MET A 16 -1.62 13.10 -4.01
N GLN A 17 -1.10 14.33 -3.98
CA GLN A 17 -1.49 15.39 -4.93
C GLN A 17 -0.78 15.23 -6.28
N VAL A 18 -1.06 14.13 -6.98
CA VAL A 18 -0.47 13.80 -8.28
C VAL A 18 -1.54 13.31 -9.25
N SER A 19 -1.29 13.38 -10.56
CA SER A 19 -2.18 12.76 -11.54
C SER A 19 -2.10 11.23 -11.48
N HIS A 20 -3.13 10.51 -11.96
CA HIS A 20 -3.11 9.04 -12.06
C HIS A 20 -1.86 8.52 -12.77
N ARG A 21 -1.45 9.18 -13.87
CA ARG A 21 -0.20 8.83 -14.57
C ARG A 21 1.02 8.88 -13.66
N ARG A 22 1.18 9.91 -12.83
CA ARG A 22 2.29 10.03 -11.87
C ARG A 22 2.12 9.09 -10.67
N PHE A 23 0.89 8.67 -10.37
CA PHE A 23 0.66 7.67 -9.34
C PHE A 23 1.20 6.30 -9.73
N HIS A 24 1.30 5.98 -11.03
CA HIS A 24 2.06 4.80 -11.48
C HIS A 24 3.55 4.85 -11.14
N ASP A 25 4.16 6.03 -11.02
CA ASP A 25 5.55 6.14 -10.57
C ASP A 25 5.68 5.75 -9.10
N THR A 26 4.66 6.06 -8.29
CA THR A 26 4.57 5.64 -6.88
C THR A 26 4.43 4.13 -6.78
N ARG A 27 3.55 3.53 -7.60
CA ARG A 27 3.44 2.08 -7.73
C ARG A 27 4.78 1.45 -8.09
N LYS A 28 5.46 1.97 -9.12
CA LYS A 28 6.76 1.45 -9.57
C LYS A 28 7.79 1.48 -8.45
N LYS A 29 7.87 2.59 -7.71
CA LYS A 29 8.79 2.72 -6.57
C LYS A 29 8.46 1.76 -5.43
N LEU A 30 7.18 1.60 -5.10
CA LEU A 30 6.73 0.60 -4.12
C LEU A 30 7.11 -0.82 -4.56
N TRP A 31 7.06 -1.11 -5.85
CA TRP A 31 7.40 -2.42 -6.41
C TRP A 31 8.89 -2.70 -6.31
N GLU A 32 9.73 -1.72 -6.65
CA GLU A 32 11.19 -1.79 -6.54
C GLU A 32 11.60 -2.06 -5.09
N ILE A 33 11.03 -1.32 -4.12
CA ILE A 33 11.31 -1.56 -2.69
C ILE A 33 10.89 -2.97 -2.26
N GLY A 34 9.77 -3.49 -2.79
CA GLY A 34 9.30 -4.83 -2.45
C GLY A 34 10.22 -5.93 -2.98
N GLU A 35 10.72 -5.77 -4.21
CA GLU A 35 11.68 -6.69 -4.84
C GLU A 35 13.04 -6.68 -4.12
N ASP A 36 13.50 -5.52 -3.65
CA ASP A 36 14.77 -5.40 -2.92
C ASP A 36 14.75 -6.11 -1.55
N ILE A 37 13.58 -6.26 -0.94
CA ILE A 37 13.42 -6.93 0.36
C ILE A 37 13.15 -8.42 0.21
N ASP A 38 12.37 -8.77 -0.81
CA ASP A 38 11.85 -10.11 -1.02
C ASP A 38 11.92 -10.49 -2.49
N GLU A 39 13.02 -11.15 -2.86
CA GLU A 39 13.25 -11.68 -4.21
C GLU A 39 12.15 -12.67 -4.65
N SER A 40 11.47 -13.32 -3.70
CA SER A 40 10.39 -14.28 -3.99
C SER A 40 9.06 -13.61 -4.34
N GLN A 41 8.96 -12.29 -4.16
CA GLN A 41 7.79 -11.46 -4.44
C GLN A 41 6.54 -11.79 -3.60
N GLU A 42 6.66 -12.56 -2.52
CA GLU A 42 5.56 -12.84 -1.59
C GLU A 42 4.97 -11.55 -1.01
N ILE A 43 5.80 -10.55 -0.67
CA ILE A 43 5.34 -9.24 -0.20
C ILE A 43 4.34 -8.62 -1.18
N ARG A 44 4.67 -8.64 -2.47
CA ARG A 44 3.85 -8.00 -3.51
C ARG A 44 2.57 -8.77 -3.81
N GLN A 45 2.66 -10.09 -3.86
CA GLN A 45 1.54 -10.94 -4.28
C GLN A 45 0.56 -11.21 -3.13
N GLY A 46 1.07 -11.28 -1.90
CA GLY A 46 0.28 -11.60 -0.72
C GLY A 46 -0.15 -10.38 0.09
N TYR A 47 0.64 -9.30 0.08
CA TYR A 47 0.51 -8.22 1.07
C TYR A 47 0.30 -6.82 0.49
N VAL A 48 0.19 -6.70 -0.83
CA VAL A 48 -0.15 -5.45 -1.53
C VAL A 48 -1.41 -5.65 -2.37
N SER A 49 -2.32 -4.69 -2.32
CA SER A 49 -3.57 -4.70 -3.08
C SER A 49 -3.76 -3.38 -3.81
N GLU A 50 -4.10 -3.47 -5.10
CA GLU A 50 -4.36 -2.31 -5.95
C GLU A 50 -5.87 -2.16 -6.17
N LYS A 51 -6.34 -0.92 -6.18
CA LYS A 51 -7.70 -0.58 -6.57
C LYS A 51 -7.63 0.33 -7.80
N LEU A 52 -8.37 -0.05 -8.83
CA LEU A 52 -8.59 0.77 -10.02
C LEU A 52 -9.94 1.49 -9.87
N ASP A 53 -10.05 2.66 -10.49
CA ASP A 53 -11.31 3.38 -10.62
C ASP A 53 -12.21 2.77 -11.71
N TYR A 54 -13.31 3.45 -12.03
CA TYR A 54 -14.26 2.97 -13.04
C TYR A 54 -13.74 3.09 -14.48
N GLU A 55 -12.72 3.92 -14.73
CA GLU A 55 -12.06 4.09 -16.03
C GLU A 55 -10.88 3.11 -16.21
N GLY A 56 -10.50 2.43 -15.13
CA GLY A 56 -9.38 1.49 -15.08
C GLY A 56 -8.05 2.14 -14.67
N ASP A 57 -8.08 3.39 -14.24
CA ASP A 57 -6.91 4.10 -13.74
C ASP A 57 -6.60 3.67 -12.30
N LEU A 58 -5.31 3.65 -11.94
CA LEU A 58 -4.88 3.29 -10.60
C LEU A 58 -5.33 4.34 -9.58
N GLU A 59 -6.23 3.97 -8.68
CA GLU A 59 -6.85 4.86 -7.68
C GLU A 59 -6.11 4.79 -6.34
N SER A 60 -5.79 3.58 -5.88
CA SER A 60 -5.11 3.38 -4.60
C SER A 60 -4.30 2.09 -4.51
N ILE A 61 -3.31 2.09 -3.63
CA ILE A 61 -2.45 0.94 -3.31
C ILE A 61 -2.51 0.76 -1.78
N ARG A 62 -2.99 -0.40 -1.34
CA ARG A 62 -3.04 -0.81 0.06
C ARG A 62 -1.90 -1.77 0.36
N ILE A 63 -1.23 -1.54 1.48
CA ILE A 63 -0.18 -2.42 2.02
C ILE A 63 -0.67 -2.90 3.37
N TYR A 64 -0.82 -4.21 3.51
CA TYR A 64 -1.30 -4.81 4.76
C TYR A 64 -0.21 -4.72 5.82
N ASN A 65 -0.56 -4.17 6.99
CA ASN A 65 0.37 -4.03 8.10
C ASN A 65 0.41 -5.32 8.94
N CYS A 66 1.44 -6.13 8.72
CA CYS A 66 1.68 -7.39 9.41
C CYS A 66 3.18 -7.59 9.64
N LYS A 67 3.57 -8.75 10.18
CA LYS A 67 4.97 -9.03 10.52
C LYS A 67 5.85 -9.09 9.27
N GLU A 68 5.31 -9.64 8.20
CA GLU A 68 5.96 -9.90 6.92
C GLU A 68 6.27 -8.60 6.18
N THR A 69 5.44 -7.56 6.36
CA THR A 69 5.63 -6.25 5.73
C THR A 69 6.33 -5.22 6.62
N ALA A 70 6.79 -5.61 7.82
CA ALA A 70 7.33 -4.65 8.79
C ALA A 70 8.56 -3.88 8.25
N GLU A 71 9.48 -4.59 7.59
CA GLU A 71 10.66 -3.98 6.97
C GLU A 71 10.27 -3.12 5.75
N TYR A 72 9.35 -3.62 4.94
CA TYR A 72 8.80 -2.91 3.79
C TYR A 72 8.19 -1.57 4.17
N ILE A 73 7.32 -1.58 5.18
CA ILE A 73 6.67 -0.38 5.73
C ILE A 73 7.71 0.61 6.27
N LYS A 74 8.74 0.13 6.96
CA LYS A 74 9.82 0.99 7.48
C LYS A 74 10.56 1.72 6.36
N ILE A 75 10.91 1.02 5.27
CA ILE A 75 11.61 1.63 4.13
C ILE A 75 10.68 2.60 3.41
N ILE A 76 9.42 2.24 3.19
CA ILE A 76 8.42 3.12 2.58
C ILE A 76 8.25 4.41 3.37
N LYS A 77 8.10 4.35 4.69
CA LYS A 77 7.97 5.56 5.51
C LYS A 77 9.14 6.51 5.28
N LYS A 78 10.36 5.98 5.22
CA LYS A 78 11.58 6.74 4.96
C LYS A 78 11.59 7.32 3.54
N GLU A 79 11.29 6.52 2.53
CA GLU A 79 11.33 6.91 1.11
C GLU A 79 10.29 7.94 0.71
N PHE A 80 9.14 7.95 1.40
CA PHE A 80 8.04 8.90 1.14
C PHE A 80 7.98 10.03 2.19
N GLY A 81 8.97 10.13 3.08
CA GLY A 81 9.03 11.21 4.08
C GLY A 81 7.88 11.20 5.08
N VAL A 82 7.33 10.02 5.39
CA VAL A 82 6.25 9.85 6.37
C VAL A 82 6.87 9.78 7.77
N GLU A 83 6.93 10.94 8.42
CA GLU A 83 7.49 11.08 9.76
C GLU A 83 6.53 10.56 10.85
N GLN A 84 5.22 10.57 10.60
CA GLN A 84 4.23 10.12 11.56
C GLN A 84 4.29 8.60 11.75
N ASP A 85 4.07 8.13 12.97
CA ASP A 85 3.88 6.71 13.21
C ASP A 85 2.54 6.21 12.68
N ILE A 86 2.59 5.05 12.02
CA ILE A 86 1.40 4.37 11.57
C ILE A 86 0.75 3.74 12.80
N PRO A 87 -0.52 4.09 13.13
CA PRO A 87 -1.18 3.53 14.28
C PRO A 87 -1.23 2.00 14.22
N LYS A 88 -1.08 1.35 15.38
CA LYS A 88 -1.09 -0.12 15.46
C LYS A 88 -2.39 -0.68 14.86
N GLY A 89 -2.24 -1.73 14.06
CA GLY A 89 -3.37 -2.43 13.43
C GLY A 89 -3.96 -1.74 12.19
N MET A 90 -3.39 -0.61 11.75
CA MET A 90 -3.80 0.05 10.51
C MET A 90 -2.92 -0.37 9.34
N ASP A 91 -3.56 -0.68 8.22
CA ASP A 91 -2.88 -0.81 6.93
C ASP A 91 -2.41 0.57 6.44
N ILE A 92 -1.52 0.61 5.46
CA ILE A 92 -1.17 1.85 4.77
C ILE A 92 -1.92 1.88 3.44
N VAL A 93 -2.51 3.02 3.10
CA VAL A 93 -3.12 3.22 1.77
C VAL A 93 -2.54 4.47 1.14
N PHE A 94 -1.86 4.29 0.02
CA PHE A 94 -1.54 5.37 -0.91
C PHE A 94 -2.74 5.59 -1.82
N SER A 95 -3.16 6.84 -2.04
CA SER A 95 -4.18 7.12 -3.05
C SER A 95 -3.94 8.44 -3.74
N VAL A 96 -4.49 8.59 -4.93
CA VAL A 96 -4.70 9.90 -5.55
C VAL A 96 -5.71 10.70 -4.72
N LEU A 97 -5.58 12.04 -4.73
CA LEU A 97 -6.39 12.96 -3.94
C LEU A 97 -7.70 13.33 -4.62
#